data_AF-A0A7Z9IRL4-F1
#
_entry.id   AF-A0A7Z9IRL4-F1
#
_cell.length_a   1.000
_cell.length_b   1.000
_cell.length_c   1.000
_cell.angle_alpha   90.00
_cell.angle_beta   90.00
_cell.angle_gamma   90.00
#
_symmetry.space_group_name_H-M   'P 1'
#
loop_
_entity.id
_entity.type
_entity.pdbx_description
1 polymer ?
#
loop_
_entity_poly.entity_id
_entity_poly.type
_entity_poly.pdbx_seq_one_letter_code
_entity_poly.pdbx_strand_id
1 'polypeptide(L)'
;MKGKREIIKELRKKLREYFPQMQVFIDDNTITKDDWVFFGRIIYRLMDCFITTPEKAIRRSRAQVNKILNFYKKEVRVRKLALKSEVFLKENNIDGEALQDHLVFYQDHLDYWSMRHASTDLCFDYEIHLYLFYKWMDNYEFDDFYQRELVLSLMELCSYYGSRYFDTERLQAEKNVFMSEMKVGSELLRVLDYAIEKWSDDEEIPGSEIETLVDEADAHLN
;
A
#
# COMPACT_ATOMS: atom_id res chain seq x y z
N MET A 1 20.20 -2.06 15.38
CA MET A 1 18.86 -1.84 14.78
C MET A 1 17.83 -2.27 15.80
N LYS A 2 16.83 -1.42 16.10
CA LYS A 2 15.77 -1.77 17.04
C LYS A 2 14.95 -2.95 16.51
N GLY A 3 14.40 -3.77 17.41
CA GLY A 3 13.48 -4.83 17.01
C GLY A 3 12.15 -4.23 16.51
N LYS A 4 11.45 -4.92 15.59
CA LYS A 4 10.17 -4.43 15.02
C LYS A 4 9.15 -4.02 16.09
N ARG A 5 9.02 -4.82 17.17
CA ARG A 5 8.12 -4.50 18.29
C ARG A 5 8.48 -3.18 18.99
N GLU A 6 9.78 -2.89 19.13
CA GLU A 6 10.25 -1.65 19.73
C GLU A 6 9.99 -0.45 18.81
N ILE A 7 10.20 -0.61 17.50
CA ILE A 7 9.86 0.41 16.49
C ILE A 7 8.37 0.74 16.55
N ILE A 8 7.50 -0.28 16.56
CA ILE A 8 6.04 -0.09 16.68
C ILE A 8 5.68 0.65 17.97
N LYS A 9 6.29 0.28 19.10
CA LYS A 9 6.03 0.94 20.39
C LYS A 9 6.38 2.43 20.36
N GLU A 10 7.53 2.80 19.80
CA GLU A 10 7.94 4.20 19.68
C GLU A 10 7.10 4.96 18.65
N LEU A 11 6.78 4.35 17.51
CA LEU A 11 5.92 4.95 16.49
C LEU A 11 4.51 5.22 17.04
N ARG A 12 3.97 4.33 17.88
CA ARG A 12 2.68 4.53 18.57
C ARG A 12 2.70 5.76 19.48
N LYS A 13 3.82 6.06 20.15
CA LYS A 13 3.95 7.29 20.93
C LYS A 13 3.90 8.52 20.01
N LYS A 14 4.64 8.46 18.89
CA LYS A 14 4.63 9.52 17.86
C LYS A 14 3.26 9.74 17.26
N LEU A 15 2.52 8.68 16.95
CA LEU A 15 1.13 8.78 16.49
C LEU A 15 0.25 9.54 17.47
N ARG A 16 0.34 9.25 18.78
CA ARG A 16 -0.42 9.98 19.81
C ARG A 16 0.04 11.42 20.00
N GLU A 17 1.34 11.68 19.87
CA GLU A 17 1.92 13.02 19.96
C GLU A 17 1.46 13.90 18.78
N TYR A 18 1.45 13.34 17.57
CA TYR A 18 1.16 14.06 16.33
C TYR A 18 -0.34 14.13 16.00
N PHE A 19 -1.11 13.12 16.40
CA PHE A 19 -2.54 13.00 16.09
C PHE A 19 -3.34 12.67 17.35
N PRO A 20 -3.41 13.57 18.34
CA PRO A 20 -4.17 13.32 19.57
C PRO A 20 -5.66 13.04 19.32
N GLN A 21 -6.23 13.58 18.23
CA GLN A 21 -7.61 13.35 17.81
C GLN A 21 -7.87 11.92 17.30
N MET A 22 -6.84 11.15 16.99
CA MET A 22 -6.97 9.78 16.49
C MET A 22 -7.71 8.88 17.49
N GLN A 23 -7.50 9.09 18.81
CA GLN A 23 -8.22 8.31 19.82
C GLN A 23 -9.72 8.59 19.79
N VAL A 24 -10.11 9.86 19.62
CA VAL A 24 -11.53 10.24 19.51
C VAL A 24 -12.17 9.57 18.29
N PHE A 25 -11.49 9.56 17.14
CA PHE A 25 -11.98 8.91 15.93
C PHE A 25 -12.12 7.39 16.07
N ILE A 26 -11.29 6.76 16.90
CA ILE A 26 -11.43 5.33 17.22
C ILE A 26 -12.62 5.12 18.16
N ASP A 27 -12.73 5.93 19.22
CA ASP A 27 -13.76 5.80 20.25
C ASP A 27 -15.18 6.04 19.70
N ASP A 28 -15.33 6.95 18.74
CA ASP A 28 -16.61 7.25 18.08
C ASP A 28 -16.88 6.41 16.81
N ASN A 29 -15.98 5.46 16.49
CA ASN A 29 -16.04 4.57 15.34
C ASN A 29 -16.02 5.29 13.97
N THR A 30 -15.47 6.51 13.91
CA THR A 30 -15.09 7.17 12.65
C THR A 30 -13.97 6.38 11.95
N ILE A 31 -12.94 5.97 12.70
CA ILE A 31 -11.96 4.96 12.30
C ILE A 31 -12.49 3.61 12.81
N THR A 32 -12.90 2.73 11.90
CA THR A 32 -13.35 1.40 12.29
C THR A 32 -12.17 0.49 12.63
N LYS A 33 -12.46 -0.65 13.27
CA LYS A 33 -11.43 -1.69 13.52
C LYS A 33 -10.75 -2.13 12.22
N ASP A 34 -11.50 -2.32 11.14
CA ASP A 34 -10.95 -2.76 9.86
C ASP A 34 -10.05 -1.69 9.24
N ASP A 35 -10.43 -0.42 9.32
CA ASP A 35 -9.60 0.71 8.87
C ASP A 35 -8.29 0.78 9.64
N TRP A 36 -8.36 0.56 10.95
CA TRP A 36 -7.19 0.54 11.82
C TRP A 36 -6.25 -0.63 11.52
N VAL A 37 -6.80 -1.82 11.30
CA VAL A 37 -6.02 -3.00 10.89
C VAL A 37 -5.33 -2.75 9.54
N PHE A 38 -6.05 -2.14 8.59
CA PHE A 38 -5.48 -1.76 7.29
C PHE A 38 -4.32 -0.76 7.44
N PHE A 39 -4.49 0.27 8.28
CA PHE A 39 -3.40 1.21 8.60
C PHE A 39 -2.19 0.51 9.21
N GLY A 40 -2.40 -0.41 10.15
CA GLY A 40 -1.34 -1.22 10.74
C GLY A 40 -0.55 -2.03 9.69
N ARG A 41 -1.22 -2.60 8.68
CA ARG A 41 -0.58 -3.30 7.57
C ARG A 41 0.29 -2.37 6.72
N ILE A 42 -0.19 -1.15 6.43
CA ILE A 42 0.58 -0.14 5.69
C ILE A 42 1.89 0.17 6.42
N ILE A 43 1.81 0.49 7.72
CA ILE A 43 2.97 0.81 8.55
C ILE A 43 3.97 -0.34 8.58
N TYR A 44 3.50 -1.57 8.78
CA TYR A 44 4.37 -2.74 8.83
C TYR A 44 5.13 -2.95 7.52
N ARG A 45 4.49 -2.71 6.37
CA ARG A 45 5.12 -2.82 5.06
C ARG A 45 6.15 -1.71 4.82
N LEU A 46 5.84 -0.47 5.21
CA LEU A 46 6.83 0.61 5.20
C LEU A 46 8.05 0.26 6.06
N MET A 47 7.85 -0.32 7.25
CA MET A 47 8.95 -0.81 8.09
C MET A 47 9.79 -1.88 7.37
N ASP A 48 9.15 -2.86 6.74
CA ASP A 48 9.85 -3.89 5.96
C ASP A 48 10.69 -3.27 4.83
N CYS A 49 10.16 -2.27 4.13
CA CYS A 49 10.91 -1.55 3.11
C CYS A 49 12.12 -0.84 3.72
N PHE A 50 11.94 -0.12 4.83
CA PHE A 50 12.97 0.73 5.43
C PHE A 50 14.07 -0.03 6.17
N ILE A 51 13.79 -1.22 6.69
CA ILE A 51 14.77 -2.08 7.37
C ILE A 51 15.63 -2.89 6.37
N THR A 52 15.14 -3.10 5.15
CA THR A 52 15.88 -3.89 4.15
C THR A 52 16.95 -3.08 3.41
N THR A 53 17.96 -3.79 2.91
CA THR A 53 18.99 -3.16 2.06
C THR A 53 18.36 -2.64 0.76
N PRO A 54 18.93 -1.58 0.15
CA PRO A 54 18.43 -1.02 -1.11
C PRO A 54 18.24 -2.09 -2.20
N GLU A 55 19.19 -3.01 -2.35
CA GLU A 55 19.17 -4.04 -3.39
C GLU A 55 18.02 -5.03 -3.16
N LYS A 56 17.79 -5.42 -1.90
CA LYS A 56 16.70 -6.31 -1.53
C LYS A 56 15.35 -5.62 -1.73
N ALA A 57 15.24 -4.33 -1.38
CA ALA A 57 14.06 -3.52 -1.59
C ALA A 57 13.72 -3.37 -3.08
N ILE A 58 14.70 -3.02 -3.93
CA ILE A 58 14.54 -2.93 -5.39
C ILE A 58 14.10 -4.28 -5.98
N ARG A 59 14.72 -5.39 -5.55
CA ARG A 59 14.35 -6.74 -6.02
C ARG A 59 12.91 -7.10 -5.67
N ARG A 60 12.47 -6.84 -4.43
CA ARG A 60 11.10 -7.08 -3.97
C ARG A 60 10.09 -6.23 -4.73
N SER A 61 10.40 -4.94 -4.88
CA SER A 61 9.63 -3.99 -5.69
C SER A 61 9.45 -4.48 -7.13
N ARG A 62 10.51 -4.91 -7.82
CA ARG A 62 10.41 -5.47 -9.18
C ARG A 62 9.53 -6.72 -9.23
N ALA A 63 9.65 -7.62 -8.25
CA ALA A 63 8.82 -8.81 -8.18
C ALA A 63 7.33 -8.46 -8.02
N GLN A 64 7.02 -7.47 -7.20
CA GLN A 64 5.66 -6.96 -7.01
C GLN A 64 5.11 -6.31 -8.28
N VAL A 65 5.86 -5.40 -8.92
CA VAL A 65 5.43 -4.80 -10.20
C VAL A 65 5.19 -5.86 -11.28
N ASN A 66 5.98 -6.93 -11.31
CA ASN A 66 5.72 -8.04 -12.22
C ASN A 66 4.40 -8.77 -11.93
N LYS A 67 4.03 -8.95 -10.66
CA LYS A 67 2.71 -9.49 -10.29
C LYS A 67 1.58 -8.58 -10.78
N ILE A 68 1.73 -7.27 -10.57
CA ILE A 68 0.78 -6.24 -11.00
C ILE A 68 0.59 -6.28 -12.52
N LEU A 69 1.70 -6.29 -13.27
CA LEU A 69 1.68 -6.39 -14.72
C LEU A 69 0.97 -7.66 -15.21
N ASN A 70 1.25 -8.80 -14.57
CA ASN A 70 0.63 -10.06 -14.96
C ASN A 70 -0.88 -10.07 -14.70
N PHE A 71 -1.34 -9.41 -13.63
CA PHE A 71 -2.77 -9.20 -13.38
C PHE A 71 -3.39 -8.37 -14.51
N TYR A 72 -2.89 -7.16 -14.76
CA TYR A 72 -3.45 -6.27 -15.78
C TYR A 72 -3.41 -6.88 -17.20
N LYS A 73 -2.33 -7.61 -17.55
CA LYS A 73 -2.25 -8.36 -18.81
C LYS A 73 -3.36 -9.39 -18.97
N LYS A 74 -3.69 -10.13 -17.89
CA LYS A 74 -4.78 -11.11 -17.89
C LYS A 74 -6.14 -10.41 -18.06
N GLU A 75 -6.38 -9.36 -17.27
CA GLU A 75 -7.64 -8.60 -17.31
C GLU A 75 -7.91 -8.01 -18.71
N VAL A 76 -6.90 -7.41 -19.34
CA VAL A 76 -6.96 -6.90 -20.72
C VAL A 76 -7.24 -8.03 -21.70
N ARG A 77 -6.52 -9.15 -21.59
CA ARG A 77 -6.67 -10.28 -22.52
C ARG A 77 -8.07 -10.89 -22.47
N VAL A 78 -8.61 -11.13 -21.28
CA VAL A 78 -9.94 -11.74 -21.09
C VAL A 78 -11.02 -10.85 -21.71
N ARG A 79 -11.00 -9.54 -21.45
CA ARG A 79 -11.99 -8.59 -22.00
C ARG A 79 -11.90 -8.48 -23.52
N LYS A 80 -10.68 -8.37 -24.07
CA LYS A 80 -10.45 -8.39 -25.53
C LYS A 80 -10.97 -9.67 -26.19
N LEU A 81 -10.95 -10.81 -25.51
CA LEU A 81 -11.49 -12.06 -26.03
C LEU A 81 -13.02 -12.09 -25.96
N ALA A 82 -13.60 -11.68 -24.84
CA ALA A 82 -15.05 -11.63 -24.67
C ALA A 82 -15.72 -10.67 -25.68
N LEU A 83 -15.15 -9.48 -25.89
CA LEU A 83 -15.64 -8.48 -26.85
C LEU A 83 -15.62 -8.94 -28.32
N LYS A 84 -14.87 -10.00 -28.66
CA LYS A 84 -14.83 -10.55 -30.02
C LYS A 84 -16.03 -11.45 -30.35
N SER A 85 -16.85 -11.83 -29.36
CA SER A 85 -17.93 -12.78 -29.54
C SER A 85 -19.26 -12.21 -29.07
N GLU A 86 -20.05 -11.68 -30.01
CA GLU A 86 -21.42 -11.21 -29.72
C GLU A 86 -22.31 -12.32 -29.15
N VAL A 87 -22.10 -13.57 -29.57
CA VAL A 87 -22.82 -14.74 -29.05
C VAL A 87 -22.50 -14.93 -27.56
N PHE A 88 -21.21 -14.91 -27.19
CA PHE A 88 -20.80 -15.04 -25.79
C PHE A 88 -21.38 -13.91 -24.93
N LEU A 89 -21.37 -12.67 -25.41
CA LEU A 89 -21.94 -11.53 -24.69
C LEU A 89 -23.45 -11.72 -24.46
N LYS A 90 -24.19 -12.10 -25.50
CA LYS A 90 -25.65 -12.33 -25.43
C LYS A 90 -25.99 -13.49 -24.50
N GLU A 91 -25.32 -14.64 -24.64
CA GLU A 91 -25.59 -15.84 -23.84
C GLU A 91 -25.30 -15.64 -22.36
N ASN A 92 -24.33 -14.79 -22.01
CA ASN A 92 -23.95 -14.52 -20.63
C ASN A 92 -24.55 -13.22 -20.07
N ASN A 93 -25.44 -12.55 -20.82
CA ASN A 93 -26.04 -11.28 -20.45
C ASN A 93 -25.01 -10.21 -20.03
N ILE A 94 -23.91 -10.12 -20.80
CA ILE A 94 -22.82 -9.17 -20.55
C ILE A 94 -23.06 -7.92 -21.41
N ASP A 95 -23.04 -6.76 -20.76
CA ASP A 95 -23.06 -5.47 -21.43
C ASP A 95 -21.72 -5.19 -22.14
N GLY A 96 -21.78 -5.09 -23.47
CA GLY A 96 -20.61 -4.85 -24.31
C GLY A 96 -19.99 -3.46 -24.15
N GLU A 97 -20.80 -2.43 -23.89
CA GLU A 97 -20.28 -1.06 -23.69
C GLU A 97 -19.55 -0.96 -22.35
N ALA A 98 -20.16 -1.43 -21.27
CA ALA A 98 -19.51 -1.48 -19.97
C ALA A 98 -18.22 -2.34 -19.98
N LEU A 99 -18.23 -3.46 -20.73
CA LEU A 99 -17.04 -4.30 -20.89
C LEU A 99 -15.92 -3.59 -21.66
N GLN A 100 -16.28 -2.76 -22.64
CA GLN A 100 -15.34 -1.93 -23.41
C GLN A 100 -14.74 -0.82 -22.53
N ASP A 101 -15.53 -0.16 -21.70
CA ASP A 101 -15.04 0.84 -20.75
C ASP A 101 -14.07 0.23 -19.73
N HIS A 102 -14.42 -0.95 -19.19
CA HIS A 102 -13.49 -1.72 -18.35
C HIS A 102 -12.20 -2.07 -19.09
N LEU A 103 -12.28 -2.47 -20.36
CA LEU A 103 -11.08 -2.76 -21.15
C LEU A 103 -10.16 -1.54 -21.25
N VAL A 104 -10.71 -0.35 -21.51
CA VAL A 104 -9.94 0.91 -21.55
C VAL A 104 -9.26 1.14 -20.19
N PHE A 105 -10.01 1.03 -19.09
CA PHE A 105 -9.47 1.17 -17.74
C PHE A 105 -8.27 0.23 -17.47
N TYR A 106 -8.40 -1.07 -17.74
CA TYR A 106 -7.32 -2.03 -17.47
C TYR A 106 -6.12 -1.85 -18.42
N GLN A 107 -6.36 -1.41 -19.66
CA GLN A 107 -5.28 -1.10 -20.60
C GLN A 107 -4.49 0.14 -20.13
N ASP A 108 -5.19 1.19 -19.70
CA ASP A 108 -4.57 2.41 -19.17
C ASP A 108 -3.73 2.16 -17.92
N HIS A 109 -4.13 1.20 -17.08
CA HIS A 109 -3.35 0.77 -15.91
C HIS A 109 -2.19 -0.13 -16.31
N LEU A 110 -2.38 -1.05 -17.27
CA LEU A 110 -1.31 -1.88 -17.80
C LEU A 110 -0.17 -1.03 -18.37
N ASP A 111 -0.51 0.01 -19.12
CA ASP A 111 0.46 0.89 -19.77
C ASP A 111 1.22 1.72 -18.73
N TYR A 112 0.52 2.26 -17.72
CA TYR A 112 1.15 2.93 -16.58
C TYR A 112 2.15 2.01 -15.87
N TRP A 113 1.73 0.81 -15.43
CA TRP A 113 2.61 -0.11 -14.71
C TRP A 113 3.74 -0.65 -15.57
N SER A 114 3.57 -0.72 -16.89
CA SER A 114 4.63 -1.11 -17.83
C SER A 114 5.70 -0.03 -17.93
N MET A 115 5.29 1.24 -18.00
CA MET A 115 6.20 2.38 -17.93
C MET A 115 6.96 2.40 -16.60
N ARG A 116 6.27 2.18 -15.47
CA ARG A 116 6.92 2.09 -14.15
C ARG A 116 7.94 0.96 -14.10
N HIS A 117 7.60 -0.24 -14.56
CA HIS A 117 8.51 -1.39 -14.59
C HIS A 117 9.80 -1.14 -15.40
N ALA A 118 9.75 -0.30 -16.43
CA ALA A 118 10.91 0.04 -17.24
C ALA A 118 11.88 1.02 -16.55
N SER A 119 11.44 1.71 -15.48
CA SER A 119 12.30 2.61 -14.72
C SER A 119 13.28 1.83 -13.83
N THR A 120 14.55 2.22 -13.84
CA THR A 120 15.64 1.54 -13.12
C THR A 120 15.87 2.05 -11.70
N ASP A 121 15.32 3.21 -11.36
CA ASP A 121 15.80 4.03 -10.23
C ASP A 121 14.86 4.00 -9.01
N LEU A 122 13.67 3.40 -9.16
CA LEU A 122 12.58 3.58 -8.23
C LEU A 122 12.28 2.30 -7.44
N CYS A 123 12.21 2.43 -6.11
CA CYS A 123 11.73 1.37 -5.24
C CYS A 123 10.21 1.51 -5.06
N PHE A 124 9.48 0.99 -6.03
CA PHE A 124 8.01 1.07 -6.09
C PHE A 124 7.25 0.55 -4.86
N ASP A 125 7.80 -0.40 -4.10
CA ASP A 125 7.10 -1.00 -2.97
C ASP A 125 6.84 0.03 -1.84
N TYR A 126 7.85 0.81 -1.45
CA TYR A 126 7.65 1.84 -0.42
C TYR A 126 6.78 2.98 -0.94
N GLU A 127 6.89 3.33 -2.24
CA GLU A 127 6.06 4.38 -2.85
C GLU A 127 4.57 4.02 -2.82
N ILE A 128 4.22 2.77 -3.16
CA ILE A 128 2.84 2.28 -3.06
C ILE A 128 2.33 2.41 -1.62
N HIS A 129 3.12 1.97 -0.65
CA HIS A 129 2.70 2.03 0.75
C HIS A 129 2.67 3.46 1.31
N LEU A 130 3.53 4.37 0.83
CA LEU A 130 3.44 5.79 1.15
C LEU A 130 2.20 6.43 0.54
N TYR A 131 1.85 6.10 -0.70
CA TYR A 131 0.59 6.53 -1.31
C TYR A 131 -0.62 6.07 -0.46
N LEU A 132 -0.66 4.80 -0.05
CA LEU A 132 -1.74 4.28 0.78
C LEU A 132 -1.77 4.94 2.16
N PHE A 133 -0.61 5.18 2.75
CA PHE A 133 -0.47 5.91 4.00
C PHE A 133 -1.08 7.32 3.89
N TYR A 134 -0.66 8.10 2.90
CA TYR A 134 -1.18 9.47 2.72
C TYR A 134 -2.67 9.48 2.39
N LYS A 135 -3.14 8.57 1.53
CA LYS A 135 -4.59 8.42 1.24
C LYS A 135 -5.39 8.12 2.50
N TRP A 136 -4.91 7.21 3.35
CA TRP A 136 -5.58 6.88 4.60
C TRP A 136 -5.58 8.09 5.54
N MET A 137 -4.45 8.79 5.69
CA MET A 137 -4.36 9.94 6.58
C MET A 137 -5.24 11.11 6.13
N ASP A 138 -5.30 11.35 4.81
CA ASP A 138 -6.13 12.41 4.21
C ASP A 138 -7.63 12.11 4.35
N ASN A 139 -8.04 10.84 4.32
CA ASN A 139 -9.44 10.45 4.51
C ASN A 139 -9.98 10.82 5.90
N TYR A 140 -9.11 10.92 6.90
CA TYR A 140 -9.45 11.35 8.27
C TYR A 140 -8.98 12.77 8.58
N GLU A 141 -8.62 13.54 7.54
CA GLU A 141 -8.23 14.96 7.66
C GLU A 141 -7.07 15.20 8.64
N PHE A 142 -6.15 14.24 8.76
CA PHE A 142 -4.96 14.42 9.58
C PHE A 142 -4.02 15.46 8.96
N ASP A 143 -3.36 16.26 9.80
CA ASP A 143 -2.51 17.35 9.34
C ASP A 143 -1.31 16.87 8.50
N ASP A 144 -1.17 17.48 7.33
CA ASP A 144 -0.18 17.16 6.31
C ASP A 144 1.26 17.17 6.83
N PHE A 145 1.63 18.19 7.63
CA PHE A 145 2.98 18.31 8.16
C PHE A 145 3.28 17.14 9.10
N TYR A 146 2.36 16.84 10.01
CA TYR A 146 2.52 15.74 10.95
C TYR A 146 2.51 14.36 10.27
N GLN A 147 1.78 14.19 9.15
CA GLN A 147 1.86 12.96 8.34
C GLN A 147 3.30 12.69 7.90
N ARG A 148 4.00 13.73 7.42
CA ARG A 148 5.39 13.62 6.94
C ARG A 148 6.38 13.45 8.09
N GLU A 149 6.18 14.15 9.20
CA GLU A 149 6.99 13.94 10.42
C GLU A 149 6.90 12.50 10.94
N LEU A 150 5.73 11.87 10.83
CA LEU A 150 5.57 10.46 11.18
C LEU A 150 6.37 9.54 10.24
N VAL A 151 6.37 9.80 8.94
CA VAL A 151 7.17 9.05 7.96
C VAL A 151 8.66 9.21 8.23
N LEU A 152 9.14 10.44 8.51
CA LEU A 152 10.54 10.68 8.88
C LEU A 152 10.91 9.93 10.17
N SER A 153 10.04 9.99 11.18
CA SER A 153 10.22 9.25 12.44
C SER A 153 10.31 7.74 12.19
N LEU A 154 9.48 7.21 11.29
CA LEU A 154 9.50 5.80 10.91
C LEU A 154 10.81 5.42 10.21
N MET A 155 11.25 6.23 9.23
CA MET A 155 12.54 6.03 8.55
C MET A 155 13.71 6.04 9.54
N GLU A 156 13.72 6.97 10.50
CA GLU A 156 14.75 7.06 11.54
C GLU A 156 14.75 5.83 12.45
N LEU A 157 13.57 5.43 12.96
CA LEU A 157 13.42 4.25 13.82
C LEU A 157 13.87 2.96 13.13
N CYS A 158 13.62 2.86 11.82
CA CYS A 158 14.07 1.75 10.98
C CYS A 158 15.56 1.84 10.58
N SER A 159 16.24 2.94 10.91
CA SER A 159 17.61 3.23 10.46
C SER A 159 17.73 3.17 8.93
N TYR A 160 16.74 3.71 8.22
CA TYR A 160 16.66 3.66 6.77
C TYR A 160 17.89 4.30 6.13
N TYR A 161 18.56 3.58 5.22
CA TYR A 161 19.80 4.04 4.58
C TYR A 161 19.64 5.40 3.88
N GLY A 162 18.44 5.68 3.38
CA GLY A 162 18.10 6.89 2.63
C GLY A 162 17.63 8.04 3.50
N SER A 163 17.38 7.83 4.81
CA SER A 163 16.72 8.79 5.71
C SER A 163 17.31 10.21 5.63
N ARG A 164 18.64 10.34 5.57
CA ARG A 164 19.35 11.63 5.46
C ARG A 164 19.02 12.46 4.21
N TYR A 165 18.41 11.86 3.20
CA TYR A 165 18.02 12.52 1.96
C TYR A 165 16.55 12.95 1.95
N PHE A 166 15.82 12.68 3.03
CA PHE A 166 14.43 13.05 3.20
C PHE A 166 14.30 14.15 4.24
N ASP A 167 13.48 15.12 3.90
CA ASP A 167 12.94 16.14 4.78
C ASP A 167 11.44 16.29 4.47
N THR A 168 10.77 17.17 5.21
CA THR A 168 9.33 17.39 5.04
C THR A 168 8.97 17.98 3.67
N GLU A 169 9.86 18.78 3.06
CA GLU A 169 9.62 19.37 1.75
C GLU A 169 9.70 18.32 0.64
N ARG A 170 10.72 17.46 0.68
CA ARG A 170 10.86 16.35 -0.26
C ARG A 170 9.71 15.37 -0.15
N LEU A 171 9.31 15.00 1.07
CA LEU A 171 8.16 14.11 1.27
C LEU A 171 6.85 14.73 0.79
N GLN A 172 6.69 16.06 0.87
CA GLN A 172 5.54 16.75 0.28
C GLN A 172 5.57 16.67 -1.25
N ALA A 173 6.73 16.89 -1.88
CA ALA A 173 6.88 16.77 -3.32
C ALA A 173 6.53 15.35 -3.80
N GLU A 174 7.00 14.33 -3.08
CA GLU A 174 6.66 12.93 -3.36
C GLU A 174 5.16 12.65 -3.15
N LYS A 175 4.57 13.11 -2.03
CA LYS A 175 3.11 13.00 -1.80
C LYS A 175 2.32 13.59 -2.98
N ASN A 176 2.69 14.77 -3.47
CA ASN A 176 2.00 15.41 -4.59
C ASN A 176 2.06 14.56 -5.87
N VAL A 177 3.22 13.97 -6.18
CA VAL A 177 3.36 13.04 -7.32
C VAL A 177 2.52 11.79 -7.11
N PHE A 178 2.58 11.16 -5.94
CA PHE A 178 1.80 9.96 -5.65
C PHE A 178 0.30 10.21 -5.79
N MET A 179 -0.19 11.32 -5.25
CA MET A 179 -1.62 11.65 -5.23
C MET A 179 -2.19 12.05 -6.59
N SER A 180 -1.35 12.54 -7.51
CA SER A 180 -1.76 12.98 -8.85
C SER A 180 -1.54 11.94 -9.94
N GLU A 181 -0.50 11.11 -9.83
CA GLU A 181 -0.07 10.24 -10.92
C GLU A 181 -0.29 8.74 -10.65
N MET A 182 -0.35 8.32 -9.38
CA MET A 182 -0.30 6.89 -9.08
C MET A 182 -1.62 6.18 -9.41
N LYS A 183 -1.58 5.27 -10.39
CA LYS A 183 -2.74 4.45 -10.77
C LYS A 183 -2.88 3.19 -9.89
N VAL A 184 -3.49 3.37 -8.72
CA VAL A 184 -3.87 2.30 -7.78
C VAL A 184 -5.40 2.13 -7.79
N GLY A 185 -5.89 1.07 -8.46
CA GLY A 185 -7.29 0.65 -8.37
C GLY A 185 -7.55 -0.29 -7.18
N SER A 186 -8.81 -0.46 -6.79
CA SER A 186 -9.24 -1.41 -5.73
C SER A 186 -8.77 -2.85 -5.96
N GLU A 187 -8.62 -3.23 -7.21
CA GLU A 187 -8.20 -4.55 -7.68
C GLU A 187 -6.71 -4.74 -7.45
N LEU A 188 -5.94 -3.64 -7.52
CA LEU A 188 -4.55 -3.66 -7.15
C LEU A 188 -4.37 -3.90 -5.65
N LEU A 189 -5.21 -3.28 -4.80
CA LEU A 189 -5.21 -3.54 -3.36
C LEU A 189 -5.42 -5.03 -3.06
N ARG A 190 -6.35 -5.68 -3.76
CA ARG A 190 -6.56 -7.14 -3.64
C ARG A 190 -5.35 -7.97 -4.09
N VAL A 191 -4.63 -7.52 -5.12
CA VAL A 191 -3.37 -8.17 -5.56
C VAL A 191 -2.25 -7.98 -4.54
N LEU A 192 -2.21 -6.81 -3.89
CA LEU A 192 -1.29 -6.52 -2.80
C LEU A 192 -1.64 -7.35 -1.56
N ASP A 193 -2.92 -7.46 -1.19
CA ASP A 193 -3.45 -8.30 -0.11
C ASP A 193 -3.22 -9.80 -0.36
N TYR A 194 -3.42 -10.29 -1.59
CA TYR A 194 -3.11 -11.68 -1.94
C TYR A 194 -1.59 -11.96 -1.93
N ALA A 195 -0.76 -10.96 -2.27
CA ALA A 195 0.67 -11.05 -2.05
C ALA A 195 1.03 -11.00 -0.55
N ILE A 196 0.21 -10.35 0.29
CA ILE A 196 0.36 -10.31 1.74
C ILE A 196 0.11 -11.69 2.37
N GLU A 197 -0.93 -12.41 1.95
CA GLU A 197 -1.21 -13.78 2.43
C GLU A 197 -0.13 -14.76 1.98
N LYS A 198 0.27 -14.71 0.71
CA LYS A 198 1.22 -15.70 0.15
C LYS A 198 2.69 -15.45 0.49
N TRP A 199 3.05 -14.24 0.93
CA TRP A 199 4.39 -13.97 1.49
C TRP A 199 4.52 -14.42 2.95
N SER A 200 3.46 -14.93 3.58
CA SER A 200 3.57 -15.67 4.84
C SER A 200 4.11 -17.10 4.66
N ASP A 201 4.08 -17.64 3.43
CA ASP A 201 4.53 -19.02 3.14
C ASP A 201 6.02 -19.14 2.82
N ASP A 202 6.70 -18.06 2.43
CA ASP A 202 8.15 -18.05 2.14
C ASP A 202 8.91 -17.31 3.26
N GLU A 203 9.28 -18.08 4.30
CA GLU A 203 10.16 -17.75 5.44
C GLU A 203 9.62 -16.76 6.52
N GLU A 204 9.17 -17.37 7.63
CA GLU A 204 9.20 -16.86 9.02
C GLU A 204 8.72 -15.41 9.27
N ILE A 205 7.45 -15.16 8.97
CA ILE A 205 6.61 -14.48 9.97
C ILE A 205 5.54 -15.51 10.33
N PRO A 206 5.70 -16.25 11.44
CA PRO A 206 4.63 -17.17 11.83
C PRO A 206 3.35 -16.34 11.96
N GLY A 207 2.25 -16.84 11.40
CA GLY A 207 0.94 -16.16 11.45
C GLY A 207 0.58 -15.65 12.86
N SER A 208 1.19 -16.26 13.89
CA SER A 208 1.16 -15.84 15.27
C SER A 208 1.64 -14.41 15.56
N GLU A 209 2.52 -13.75 14.79
CA GLU A 209 2.91 -12.34 15.08
C GLU A 209 1.91 -11.31 14.53
N ILE A 210 1.21 -11.65 13.45
CA ILE A 210 0.10 -10.84 12.92
C ILE A 210 -1.16 -11.10 13.75
N GLU A 211 -1.42 -12.36 14.14
CA GLU A 211 -2.43 -12.69 15.15
C GLU A 211 -2.11 -12.02 16.48
N THR A 212 -0.85 -11.95 16.93
CA THR A 212 -0.50 -11.18 18.15
C THR A 212 -0.82 -9.69 17.98
N LEU A 213 -0.63 -9.09 16.79
CA LEU A 213 -0.97 -7.68 16.56
C LEU A 213 -2.48 -7.42 16.42
N VAL A 214 -3.23 -8.40 15.89
CA VAL A 214 -4.69 -8.36 15.79
C VAL A 214 -5.34 -8.65 17.15
N ASP A 215 -4.82 -9.62 17.89
CA ASP A 215 -5.22 -9.98 19.25
C ASP A 215 -4.80 -8.91 20.26
N GLU A 216 -3.66 -8.22 20.08
CA GLU A 216 -3.28 -7.04 20.88
C GLU A 216 -4.13 -5.80 20.51
N ALA A 217 -4.54 -5.65 19.24
CA ALA A 217 -5.50 -4.62 18.85
C ALA A 217 -6.88 -4.89 19.46
N ASP A 218 -7.28 -6.15 19.62
CA ASP A 218 -8.50 -6.57 20.31
C ASP A 218 -8.40 -6.52 21.83
N ALA A 219 -7.23 -6.81 22.42
CA ALA A 219 -7.02 -6.82 23.86
C ALA A 219 -6.95 -5.41 24.49
N HIS A 220 -6.78 -4.36 23.68
CA HIS A 220 -6.62 -2.98 24.15
C HIS A 220 -7.81 -2.06 23.82
N LEU A 221 -9.01 -2.63 23.64
CA LEU A 221 -10.29 -1.92 23.74
C LEU A 221 -10.73 -1.66 25.21
N ASN A 222 -9.75 -1.45 26.11
CA ASN A 222 -9.88 -0.83 27.43
C ASN A 222 -8.59 -0.09 27.80
#